data_AF-Q4KTS2-F1
#
_entry.id   AF-Q4KTS2-F1
#
_cell.length_a   1.000
_cell.length_b   1.000
_cell.length_c   1.000
_cell.angle_alpha   90.00
_cell.angle_beta   90.00
_cell.angle_gamma   90.00
#
_symmetry.space_group_name_H-M   'P 1'
#
loop_
_entity.id
_entity.type
_entity.pdbx_description
1 polymer ?
#
loop_
_entity_poly.entity_id
_entity_poly.type
_entity_poly.pdbx_seq_one_letter_code
_entity_poly.pdbx_strand_id
1 'polypeptide(L)'
;MCKKHFIQYFFWTIIVFFVGGAIHSCKESKIDLEEVSIVDLQIHRFYLSSKKNPDLEKVFFSIDHAKGTIINKKYMPYGTVLDSVMMKLVTDFSAKKLRVAINDGEYKDWHNKDSLWLR
;
A
#
# COMPACT_ATOMS: atom_id res chain seq x y z
N MET A 1 -5.21 61.37 49.71
CA MET A 1 -5.01 60.96 48.30
C MET A 1 -4.43 59.53 48.27
N CYS A 2 -4.70 58.75 47.21
CA CYS A 2 -4.03 57.49 46.85
C CYS A 2 -4.48 56.12 47.44
N LYS A 3 -5.79 55.79 47.49
CA LYS A 3 -6.20 54.36 47.59
C LYS A 3 -7.36 53.91 46.69
N LYS A 4 -8.28 54.79 46.29
CA LYS A 4 -9.45 54.40 45.48
C LYS A 4 -9.14 54.13 43.99
N HIS A 5 -8.19 54.87 43.40
CA HIS A 5 -7.88 54.71 41.97
C HIS A 5 -7.03 53.46 41.68
N PHE A 6 -6.23 52.98 42.63
CA PHE A 6 -5.32 51.84 42.41
C PHE A 6 -6.06 50.51 42.15
N ILE A 7 -7.16 50.28 42.87
CA ILE A 7 -7.99 49.07 42.73
C ILE A 7 -8.76 49.05 41.41
N GLN A 8 -9.20 50.21 40.92
CA GLN A 8 -9.95 50.28 39.66
C GLN A 8 -9.05 50.01 38.44
N TYR A 9 -7.80 50.48 38.46
CA TYR A 9 -6.84 50.15 37.39
C TYR A 9 -6.36 48.70 37.42
N PHE A 10 -6.26 48.08 38.61
CA PHE A 10 -5.86 46.68 38.74
C PHE A 10 -6.91 45.69 38.20
N PHE A 11 -8.21 46.02 38.30
CA PHE A 11 -9.27 45.22 37.70
C PHE A 11 -9.33 45.35 36.16
N TRP A 12 -9.04 46.54 35.63
CA TRP A 12 -9.02 46.76 34.18
C TRP A 12 -7.84 46.05 33.49
N THR A 13 -6.68 45.96 34.13
CA THR A 13 -5.52 45.24 33.55
C THR A 13 -5.72 43.72 33.49
N ILE A 14 -6.42 43.13 34.46
CA ILE A 14 -6.73 41.69 34.46
C ILE A 14 -7.70 41.32 33.33
N ILE A 15 -8.71 42.16 33.05
CA ILE A 15 -9.69 41.91 31.99
C ILE A 15 -9.04 41.97 30.60
N VAL A 16 -8.11 42.91 30.37
CA VAL A 16 -7.35 42.99 29.10
C VAL A 16 -6.44 41.77 28.92
N PHE A 17 -5.87 41.24 30.00
CA PHE A 17 -5.01 40.03 29.95
C PHE A 17 -5.78 38.75 29.62
N PHE A 18 -7.06 38.64 30.03
CA PHE A 18 -7.89 37.47 29.73
C PHE A 18 -8.49 37.51 28.32
N VAL A 19 -8.74 38.69 27.74
CA VAL A 19 -9.32 38.82 26.39
C VAL A 19 -8.26 38.65 25.28
N GLY A 20 -6.99 38.92 25.55
CA GLY A 20 -5.89 38.76 24.57
C GLY A 20 -5.40 37.32 24.35
N GLY A 21 -5.76 36.37 25.24
CA GLY A 21 -5.20 35.01 25.22
C GLY A 21 -5.97 33.99 24.37
N ALA A 22 -7.18 34.31 23.89
CA ALA A 22 -8.08 33.30 23.31
C ALA A 22 -7.95 33.09 21.78
N ILE A 23 -7.05 33.81 21.08
CA ILE A 23 -7.01 33.78 19.60
C ILE A 23 -5.98 32.80 19.02
N HIS A 24 -5.30 31.99 19.84
CA HIS A 24 -4.28 31.03 19.37
C HIS A 24 -4.78 29.57 19.29
N SER A 25 -6.05 29.35 18.98
CA SER A 25 -6.56 28.00 18.71
C SER A 25 -7.43 27.94 17.46
N CYS A 26 -6.77 28.08 16.32
CA CYS A 26 -7.27 27.49 15.07
C CYS A 26 -6.06 26.87 14.37
N LYS A 27 -5.55 25.77 14.94
CA LYS A 27 -4.59 24.92 14.26
C LYS A 27 -5.39 24.13 13.25
N GLU A 28 -5.50 24.67 12.04
CA GLU A 28 -6.10 23.98 10.90
C GLU A 28 -5.34 22.66 10.75
N SER A 29 -5.98 21.56 11.13
CA SER A 29 -5.43 20.23 10.92
C SER A 29 -5.37 20.07 9.40
N LYS A 30 -4.18 20.20 8.83
CA LYS A 30 -3.93 19.80 7.45
C LYS A 30 -4.35 18.34 7.36
N ILE A 31 -5.48 18.10 6.74
CA ILE A 31 -5.88 16.76 6.32
C ILE A 31 -4.84 16.41 5.27
N ASP A 32 -3.86 15.59 5.63
CA ASP A 32 -3.01 14.94 4.66
C ASP A 32 -3.93 14.04 3.83
N LEU A 33 -4.47 14.60 2.75
CA LEU A 33 -5.09 13.83 1.70
C LEU A 33 -3.95 13.04 1.07
N GLU A 34 -3.78 11.80 1.55
CA GLU A 34 -2.90 10.83 0.93
C GLU A 34 -3.35 10.72 -0.53
N GLU A 35 -2.53 11.22 -1.44
CA GLU A 35 -2.77 11.14 -2.87
C GLU A 35 -2.80 9.65 -3.19
N VAL A 36 -4.00 9.08 -3.32
CA VAL A 36 -4.20 7.70 -3.76
C VAL A 36 -3.86 7.67 -5.24
N SER A 37 -2.56 7.63 -5.51
CA SER A 37 -2.05 7.42 -6.86
C SER A 37 -2.57 6.08 -7.34
N ILE A 38 -3.26 6.16 -8.47
CA ILE A 38 -3.88 5.09 -9.25
C ILE A 38 -3.06 3.80 -9.16
N VAL A 39 -3.63 2.81 -8.45
CA VAL A 39 -3.39 1.36 -8.55
C VAL A 39 -1.96 1.00 -8.97
N ASP A 40 -1.00 1.08 -8.03
CA ASP A 40 0.29 0.43 -8.22
C ASP A 40 0.03 -1.04 -8.58
N LEU A 41 0.38 -1.42 -9.80
CA LEU A 41 0.28 -2.78 -10.32
C LEU A 41 1.15 -3.70 -9.46
N GLN A 42 0.54 -4.31 -8.44
CA GLN A 42 1.29 -5.08 -7.44
C GLN A 42 1.94 -6.34 -8.04
N ILE A 43 1.30 -6.95 -9.06
CA ILE A 43 1.80 -8.13 -9.77
C ILE A 43 1.57 -7.92 -11.26
N HIS A 44 2.61 -7.87 -12.08
CA HIS A 44 2.45 -7.72 -13.53
C HIS A 44 2.76 -9.00 -14.31
N ARG A 45 3.53 -9.92 -13.72
CA ARG A 45 3.85 -11.21 -14.34
C ARG A 45 4.17 -12.29 -13.32
N PHE A 46 4.08 -13.55 -13.74
CA PHE A 46 4.54 -14.69 -12.98
C PHE A 46 5.20 -15.75 -13.86
N TYR A 47 5.97 -16.61 -13.20
CA TYR A 47 6.66 -17.75 -13.81
C TYR A 47 6.18 -19.03 -13.18
N LEU A 48 6.12 -20.09 -13.99
CA LEU A 48 5.94 -21.45 -13.51
C LEU A 48 7.20 -22.24 -13.82
N SER A 49 7.53 -23.19 -12.96
CA SER A 49 8.62 -24.13 -13.19
C SER A 49 8.21 -25.51 -12.69
N SER A 50 8.58 -26.55 -13.42
CA SER A 50 8.31 -27.94 -13.06
C SER A 50 9.60 -28.74 -13.14
N LYS A 51 9.77 -29.69 -12.21
CA LYS A 51 10.88 -30.65 -12.28
C LYS A 51 10.73 -31.59 -13.48
N LYS A 52 9.50 -31.85 -13.94
CA LYS A 52 9.21 -32.73 -15.08
C LYS A 52 9.28 -32.00 -16.42
N ASN A 53 9.03 -30.69 -16.42
CA ASN A 53 9.09 -29.86 -17.62
C ASN A 53 9.98 -28.63 -17.38
N PRO A 54 11.30 -28.74 -17.62
CA PRO A 54 12.23 -27.63 -17.42
C PRO A 54 12.00 -26.47 -18.41
N ASP A 55 11.35 -26.71 -19.55
CA ASP A 55 11.03 -25.65 -20.51
C ASP A 55 9.92 -24.71 -20.03
N LEU A 56 9.16 -25.10 -18.99
CA LEU A 56 8.11 -24.28 -18.41
C LEU A 56 8.64 -22.97 -17.82
N GLU A 57 9.87 -22.97 -17.29
CA GLU A 57 10.51 -21.76 -16.74
C GLU A 57 10.75 -20.68 -17.81
N LYS A 58 10.80 -21.08 -19.09
CA LYS A 58 10.95 -20.15 -20.23
C LYS A 58 9.62 -19.52 -20.65
N VAL A 59 8.50 -19.96 -20.07
CA VAL A 59 7.17 -19.40 -20.30
C VAL A 59 6.89 -18.36 -19.21
N PHE A 60 6.60 -17.13 -19.61
CA PHE A 60 6.14 -16.09 -18.71
C PHE A 60 4.68 -15.78 -18.97
N PHE A 61 3.96 -15.54 -17.87
CA PHE A 61 2.56 -15.18 -17.87
C PHE A 61 2.45 -13.71 -17.48
N SER A 62 1.97 -12.89 -18.41
CA SER A 62 1.68 -11.47 -18.19
C SER A 62 0.23 -11.31 -17.77
N ILE A 63 -0.05 -10.36 -16.89
CA ILE A 63 -1.41 -10.06 -16.44
C ILE A 63 -1.85 -8.74 -17.08
N ASP A 64 -2.89 -8.79 -17.92
CA ASP A 64 -3.60 -7.61 -18.41
C ASP A 64 -4.69 -7.27 -17.38
N HIS A 65 -4.39 -6.30 -16.52
CA HIS A 65 -5.30 -5.86 -15.45
C HIS A 65 -6.50 -5.06 -15.97
N ALA A 66 -6.39 -4.45 -17.14
CA ALA A 66 -7.52 -3.72 -17.73
C ALA A 66 -8.61 -4.70 -18.20
N LYS A 67 -8.21 -5.89 -18.66
CA LYS A 67 -9.13 -6.94 -19.12
C LYS A 67 -9.36 -8.06 -18.11
N GLY A 68 -8.55 -8.11 -17.05
CA GLY A 68 -8.56 -9.21 -16.09
C GLY A 68 -8.10 -10.54 -16.69
N THR A 69 -7.24 -10.51 -17.72
CA THR A 69 -6.80 -11.72 -18.45
C THR A 69 -5.33 -12.03 -18.21
N ILE A 70 -5.01 -13.32 -18.10
CA ILE A 70 -3.63 -13.81 -18.07
C ILE A 70 -3.23 -14.24 -19.47
N ILE A 71 -2.09 -13.77 -19.95
CA ILE A 71 -1.60 -13.98 -21.31
C ILE A 71 -0.20 -14.59 -21.25
N ASN A 72 0.02 -15.71 -21.93
CA ASN A 72 1.35 -16.27 -22.18
C ASN A 72 1.79 -16.00 -23.62
N LYS A 73 2.78 -15.13 -23.82
CA LYS A 73 3.25 -14.76 -25.17
C LYS A 73 3.85 -15.95 -25.92
N LYS A 74 4.50 -16.86 -25.19
CA LYS A 74 4.94 -18.16 -25.71
C LYS A 74 3.89 -19.20 -25.36
N TYR A 75 3.22 -19.72 -26.38
CA TYR A 75 2.22 -20.77 -26.19
C TYR A 75 2.86 -22.02 -25.61
N MET A 76 2.21 -22.58 -24.60
CA MET A 76 2.46 -23.95 -24.19
C MET A 76 1.79 -24.88 -25.22
N PRO A 77 2.40 -26.04 -25.53
CA PRO A 77 1.75 -27.04 -26.36
C PRO A 77 0.36 -27.38 -25.83
N TYR A 78 -0.62 -27.46 -26.73
CA TYR A 78 -1.97 -27.86 -26.35
C TYR A 78 -1.94 -29.25 -25.69
N GLY A 79 -2.68 -29.43 -24.60
CA GLY A 79 -2.68 -30.65 -23.81
C GLY A 79 -1.50 -30.80 -22.85
N THR A 80 -0.70 -29.75 -22.63
CA THR A 80 0.34 -29.77 -21.58
C THR A 80 -0.31 -30.01 -20.22
N VAL A 81 0.02 -31.15 -19.60
CA VAL A 81 -0.38 -31.48 -18.23
C VAL A 81 0.58 -30.80 -17.27
N LEU A 82 0.06 -29.91 -16.44
CA LEU A 82 0.80 -29.29 -15.34
C LEU A 82 0.52 -30.09 -14.07
N ASP A 83 1.57 -30.64 -13.48
CA ASP A 83 1.52 -31.35 -12.21
C ASP A 83 1.90 -30.40 -11.07
N SER A 84 2.76 -30.83 -10.15
CA SER A 84 3.33 -29.94 -9.14
C SER A 84 4.24 -28.89 -9.81
N VAL A 85 3.80 -27.64 -9.81
CA VAL A 85 4.56 -26.51 -10.36
C VAL A 85 4.94 -25.51 -9.27
N MET A 86 6.14 -24.95 -9.35
CA MET A 86 6.54 -23.83 -8.52
C MET A 86 6.24 -22.52 -9.25
N MET A 87 5.44 -21.67 -8.60
CA MET A 87 5.11 -20.33 -9.04
C MET A 87 6.01 -19.29 -8.39
N LYS A 88 6.48 -18.33 -9.19
CA LYS A 88 7.18 -17.12 -8.72
C LYS A 88 6.43 -15.89 -9.25
N LEU A 89 6.08 -14.97 -8.37
CA LEU A 89 5.44 -13.70 -8.72
C LEU A 89 6.52 -12.64 -8.97
N VAL A 90 6.25 -11.72 -9.90
CA VAL A 90 7.08 -10.54 -10.10
C VAL A 90 6.23 -9.30 -9.91
N THR A 91 6.64 -8.50 -8.93
CA THR A 91 6.02 -7.22 -8.60
C THR A 91 6.64 -6.10 -9.40
N ASP A 92 5.90 -5.01 -9.58
CA ASP A 92 6.50 -3.76 -10.06
C ASP A 92 7.48 -3.20 -9.01
N PHE A 93 8.48 -2.45 -9.44
CA PHE A 93 9.43 -1.77 -8.53
C PHE A 93 8.75 -0.67 -7.70
N SER A 94 7.65 -0.11 -8.19
CA SER A 94 6.82 0.87 -7.48
C SER A 94 6.00 0.24 -6.35
N ALA A 95 5.74 -1.07 -6.39
CA ALA A 95 4.94 -1.74 -5.39
C ALA A 95 5.65 -1.74 -4.03
N LYS A 96 5.20 -0.89 -3.10
CA LYS A 96 5.82 -0.72 -1.78
C LYS A 96 5.80 -2.00 -0.94
N LYS A 97 4.71 -2.77 -0.99
CA LYS A 97 4.52 -4.06 -0.29
C LYS A 97 3.50 -4.92 -1.03
N LEU A 98 3.82 -6.20 -1.25
CA LEU A 98 2.87 -7.21 -1.71
C LEU A 98 2.50 -8.11 -0.52
N ARG A 99 1.19 -8.36 -0.34
CA ARG A 99 0.68 -9.34 0.62
C ARG A 99 -0.18 -10.35 -0.12
N VAL A 100 0.04 -11.63 0.14
CA VAL A 100 -0.70 -12.72 -0.50
C VAL A 100 -1.40 -13.57 0.54
N ALA A 101 -2.61 -14.02 0.22
CA ALA A 101 -3.33 -15.02 1.00
C ALA A 101 -3.25 -16.37 0.27
N ILE A 102 -2.82 -17.42 0.95
CA ILE A 102 -2.57 -18.74 0.36
C ILE A 102 -3.31 -19.79 1.20
N ASN A 103 -4.37 -20.39 0.63
CA ASN A 103 -5.20 -21.45 1.22
C ASN A 103 -6.01 -21.07 2.48
N ASP A 104 -5.39 -20.44 3.46
CA ASP A 104 -5.95 -20.12 4.78
C ASP A 104 -6.68 -18.77 4.83
N GLY A 105 -6.55 -17.95 3.78
CA GLY A 105 -7.10 -16.60 3.73
C GLY A 105 -6.30 -15.57 4.53
N GLU A 106 -5.22 -15.97 5.20
CA GLU A 106 -4.36 -15.06 5.95
C GLU A 106 -3.35 -14.39 5.04
N TYR A 107 -3.30 -13.05 5.11
CA TYR A 107 -2.38 -12.25 4.31
C TYR A 107 -0.97 -12.26 4.90
N LYS A 108 -0.03 -12.82 4.14
CA LYS A 108 1.41 -12.87 4.47
C LYS A 108 2.17 -11.94 3.53
N ASP A 109 3.21 -11.29 4.06
CA ASP A 109 4.09 -10.45 3.24
C ASP A 109 4.83 -11.33 2.23
N TRP A 110 4.91 -10.84 0.98
CA TRP A 110 5.58 -11.54 -0.13
C TRP A 110 6.79 -10.75 -0.59
N HIS A 111 7.91 -11.44 -0.75
CA HIS A 111 9.16 -10.91 -1.27
C HIS A 111 9.48 -11.50 -2.65
N ASN A 112 10.25 -10.78 -3.47
CA ASN A 112 10.60 -11.21 -4.84
C ASN A 112 11.36 -12.55 -4.93
N LYS A 113 11.96 -13.00 -3.82
CA LYS A 113 12.64 -14.30 -3.73
C LYS A 113 11.71 -15.45 -3.38
N ASP A 114 10.48 -15.14 -2.95
CA ASP A 114 9.54 -16.13 -2.48
C ASP A 114 8.94 -16.90 -3.66
N SER A 115 8.57 -18.14 -3.39
CA SER A 115 7.95 -19.02 -4.37
C SER A 115 6.94 -19.94 -3.68
N LEU A 116 5.95 -20.37 -4.46
CA LEU A 116 4.87 -21.22 -3.98
C LEU A 116 4.77 -22.47 -4.84
N TRP A 117 4.73 -23.64 -4.20
CA TRP A 117 4.38 -24.87 -4.90
C TRP A 117 2.87 -25.02 -4.99
N LEU A 118 2.37 -25.09 -6.22
CA LEU A 118 1.00 -25.44 -6.56
C LEU A 118 0.95 -26.94 -6.83
N ARG A 119 -0.06 -27.61 -6.28
CA ARG A 119 -0.28 -29.05 -6.41
C ARG A 119 -1.68 -29.32 -6.93
#